data_AF-A0A0H3X008-F1
#
_entry.id   AF-A0A0H3X008-F1
#
_cell.length_a   1.000
_cell.length_b   1.000
_cell.length_c   1.000
_cell.angle_alpha   90.00
_cell.angle_beta   90.00
_cell.angle_gamma   90.00
#
_symmetry.space_group_name_H-M   'P 1'
#
loop_
_entity.id
_entity.type
_entity.pdbx_description
1 polymer ?
#
loop_
_entity_poly.entity_id
_entity_poly.type
_entity_poly.pdbx_seq_one_letter_code
_entity_poly.pdbx_strand_id
1 'polypeptide(L)'
;MRFIASSAPQVPLFNTILNAQPKFGEFKNLPEVCAYLADRFLGGTDRPLEPLTISGAGEVPPTIIDFKIIRDAQLTPEELGPAVLVHIAQHLVPALQRNGADAQAAQYAAMQIVAQLGDREFATLEQTAVQGATGNRMRGEPVSATHIALEPHGEVLVHKTTHWAGYVNDTGQTIEFGSAGRPVLKIDFVTGFGLERADRRIQQAGGGAAGAPMVFPNADGVKQFALRGKVQRCRLETPDAALKTMLTLRGTTLVDILLYGVARILGWAGIYIDPPGPLHNALWERTRPQDPQDAVQQPPPNLLKVATHRVQASHSGTQERDAALAFGAYCQSMASRLLPYSYSKKFVEANKAEGERRDELLAQAESYGTVIDGIRKKLEFARYKSIACVTLLTDALKFSTGDCTEMALVTAALAQSNAKQFLSERGFANAEIKAEVYETKSNGDHAFCVMTLRINGFIYKIAIDPWVEVSMLYDHYVDYVTTYPINLYIEKNTTFGVSESVSRTINQEYFIKQAPSILSKYLVPSQ
;
A
#
# COMPACT_ATOMS: atom_id res chain seq x y z
N MET A 1 -52.67 42.91 -28.20
CA MET A 1 -52.72 41.96 -27.08
C MET A 1 -51.38 42.02 -26.35
N ARG A 2 -51.40 42.29 -25.04
CA ARG A 2 -50.23 42.42 -24.17
C ARG A 2 -49.45 41.10 -24.12
N PHE A 3 -48.15 41.15 -23.87
CA PHE A 3 -47.60 40.73 -22.57
C PHE A 3 -46.30 41.48 -22.26
N ILE A 4 -46.15 41.75 -20.98
CA ILE A 4 -45.27 42.71 -20.31
C ILE A 4 -43.93 42.05 -19.98
N ALA A 5 -42.85 42.81 -20.12
CA ALA A 5 -41.52 42.48 -19.61
C ALA A 5 -41.22 43.20 -18.29
N SER A 6 -40.14 42.74 -17.65
CA SER A 6 -39.59 43.07 -16.31
C SER A 6 -40.27 42.33 -15.16
N SER A 7 -39.58 41.76 -14.17
CA SER A 7 -38.15 41.70 -13.82
C SER A 7 -37.93 40.50 -12.86
N ALA A 8 -36.67 40.14 -12.60
CA ALA A 8 -36.18 38.91 -11.96
C ALA A 8 -36.66 38.68 -10.48
N PRO A 9 -36.44 37.49 -9.88
CA PRO A 9 -35.09 37.09 -9.46
C PRO A 9 -34.67 35.68 -9.91
N GLN A 10 -33.43 35.59 -10.36
CA GLN A 10 -32.60 34.40 -10.23
C GLN A 10 -32.52 34.04 -8.74
N VAL A 11 -32.81 32.77 -8.41
CA VAL A 11 -32.47 31.96 -7.22
C VAL A 11 -33.66 31.04 -6.92
N PRO A 12 -33.68 29.83 -7.51
CA PRO A 12 -33.93 28.67 -6.66
C PRO A 12 -33.02 27.46 -6.92
N LEU A 13 -32.16 27.49 -7.95
CA LEU A 13 -31.29 26.35 -8.25
C LEU A 13 -30.07 26.29 -7.33
N PHE A 14 -29.47 27.44 -6.99
CA PHE A 14 -28.30 27.50 -6.10
C PHE A 14 -28.62 27.09 -4.66
N ASN A 15 -29.81 27.43 -4.14
CA ASN A 15 -30.22 26.98 -2.80
C ASN A 15 -30.61 25.50 -2.75
N THR A 16 -30.97 24.87 -3.87
CA THR A 16 -31.26 23.43 -3.89
C THR A 16 -29.97 22.60 -3.99
N ILE A 17 -28.95 23.15 -4.66
CA ILE A 17 -27.63 22.51 -4.81
C ILE A 17 -26.78 22.68 -3.54
N LEU A 18 -26.83 23.84 -2.88
CA LEU A 18 -26.10 24.10 -1.64
C LEU A 18 -26.73 23.46 -0.39
N ASN A 19 -28.00 23.06 -0.45
CA ASN A 19 -28.73 22.40 0.65
C ASN A 19 -29.05 20.93 0.37
N ALA A 20 -28.48 20.32 -0.68
CA ALA A 20 -28.56 18.88 -0.85
C ALA A 20 -27.78 18.24 0.31
N GLN A 21 -28.51 17.70 1.29
CA GLN A 21 -27.89 16.92 2.36
C GLN A 21 -27.08 15.79 1.70
N PRO A 22 -25.76 15.70 1.98
CA PRO A 22 -24.94 14.64 1.43
C PRO A 22 -25.50 13.31 1.95
N LYS A 23 -25.82 12.38 1.04
CA LYS A 23 -25.99 10.98 1.43
C LYS A 23 -24.62 10.48 1.82
N PHE A 24 -24.40 10.39 3.13
CA PHE A 24 -23.34 9.58 3.73
C PHE A 24 -23.25 8.26 2.94
N GLY A 25 -22.06 7.78 2.59
CA GLY A 25 -21.92 6.35 2.41
C GLY A 25 -22.50 5.73 3.68
N GLU A 26 -23.59 4.96 3.56
CA GLU A 26 -24.37 4.52 4.73
C GLU A 26 -23.44 3.80 5.71
N PHE A 27 -23.00 4.50 6.76
CA PHE A 27 -22.48 3.84 7.94
C PHE A 27 -23.67 3.10 8.50
N LYS A 28 -23.76 1.80 8.23
CA LYS A 28 -24.88 0.97 8.69
C LYS A 28 -25.10 1.09 10.22
N ASN A 29 -24.09 1.57 10.97
CA ASN A 29 -24.08 1.69 12.44
C ASN A 29 -23.63 3.07 12.99
N LEU A 30 -23.92 4.20 12.32
CA LEU A 30 -23.51 5.54 12.84
C LEU A 30 -23.89 5.83 14.31
N PRO A 31 -25.07 5.41 14.83
CA PRO A 31 -25.40 5.61 16.24
C PRO A 31 -24.43 4.89 17.20
N GLU A 32 -23.98 3.69 16.85
CA GLU A 32 -23.02 2.92 17.67
C GLU A 32 -21.64 3.59 17.67
N VAL A 33 -21.18 4.06 16.51
CA VAL A 33 -19.94 4.83 16.35
C VAL A 33 -19.96 6.08 17.22
N CYS A 34 -21.06 6.84 17.18
CA CYS A 34 -21.25 8.04 17.97
C CYS A 34 -21.27 7.74 19.47
N ALA A 35 -22.01 6.71 19.90
CA ALA A 35 -22.05 6.29 21.30
C ALA A 35 -20.65 5.91 21.82
N TYR A 36 -19.87 5.19 21.00
CA TYR A 36 -18.52 4.79 21.35
C TYR A 36 -17.54 5.98 21.41
N LEU A 37 -17.67 6.97 20.52
CA LEU A 37 -16.91 8.23 20.60
C LEU A 37 -17.17 8.98 21.91
N ALA A 38 -18.45 9.08 22.31
CA ALA A 38 -18.83 9.73 23.56
C ALA A 38 -18.24 9.00 24.77
N ASP A 39 -18.42 7.68 24.87
CA ASP A 39 -17.84 6.86 25.96
C ASP A 39 -16.33 7.05 26.07
N ARG A 40 -15.65 7.05 24.92
CA ARG A 40 -14.19 7.10 24.86
C ARG A 40 -13.62 8.48 25.24
N PHE A 41 -14.17 9.57 24.70
CA PHE A 41 -13.57 10.91 24.87
C PHE A 41 -14.23 11.76 25.96
N LEU A 42 -15.48 11.49 26.33
CA LEU A 42 -16.14 12.12 27.47
C LEU A 42 -15.98 11.31 28.77
N GLY A 43 -15.67 10.01 28.63
CA GLY A 43 -15.60 9.07 29.75
C GLY A 43 -16.98 8.54 30.14
N GLY A 44 -16.98 7.42 30.88
CA GLY A 44 -18.17 6.80 31.44
C GLY A 44 -18.01 6.51 32.93
N THR A 45 -19.03 5.92 33.58
CA THR A 45 -18.97 5.52 34.99
C THR A 45 -17.83 4.54 35.30
N ASP A 46 -17.48 3.69 34.33
CA ASP A 46 -16.48 2.62 34.50
C ASP A 46 -15.21 2.85 33.66
N ARG A 47 -15.12 3.98 32.94
CA ARG A 47 -14.02 4.26 32.01
C ARG A 47 -13.53 5.70 32.11
N PRO A 48 -12.24 5.94 32.42
CA PRO A 48 -11.69 7.29 32.37
C PRO A 48 -11.66 7.82 30.94
N LEU A 49 -11.80 9.14 30.79
CA LEU A 49 -11.68 9.79 29.48
C LEU A 49 -10.33 9.49 28.83
N GLU A 50 -10.36 9.15 27.54
CA GLU A 50 -9.15 9.04 26.75
C GLU A 50 -8.69 10.43 26.31
N PRO A 51 -7.41 10.82 26.55
CA PRO A 51 -6.91 12.10 26.10
C PRO A 51 -6.80 12.14 24.57
N LEU A 52 -7.33 13.22 23.97
CA LEU A 52 -7.15 13.56 22.56
C LEU A 52 -6.37 14.87 22.43
N THR A 53 -5.29 14.83 21.67
CA THR A 53 -4.51 16.04 21.33
C THR A 53 -4.43 16.25 19.83
N ILE A 54 -4.27 17.50 19.41
CA ILE A 54 -4.06 17.89 18.02
C ILE A 54 -2.86 18.84 17.91
N SER A 55 -2.08 18.74 16.84
CA SER A 55 -1.02 19.73 16.54
C SER A 55 -0.95 20.03 15.06
N GLY A 56 -0.77 21.31 14.72
CA GLY A 56 -0.34 21.73 13.40
C GLY A 56 1.15 21.46 13.15
N ALA A 57 1.53 21.46 11.88
CA ALA A 57 2.93 21.31 11.50
C ALA A 57 3.81 22.42 12.09
N GLY A 58 4.78 22.02 12.92
CA GLY A 58 5.67 22.94 13.62
C GLY A 58 5.11 23.52 14.93
N GLU A 59 3.90 23.14 15.34
CA GLU A 59 3.34 23.52 16.63
C GLU A 59 3.84 22.59 17.74
N VAL A 60 4.50 23.18 18.73
CA VAL A 60 4.86 22.51 19.99
C VAL A 60 4.59 23.48 21.14
N PRO A 61 3.87 23.08 22.21
CA PRO A 61 3.31 21.74 22.45
C PRO A 61 1.99 21.46 21.72
N PRO A 62 1.59 20.18 21.57
CA PRO A 62 0.27 19.80 21.08
C PRO A 62 -0.86 20.40 21.92
N THR A 63 -1.96 20.79 21.26
CA THR A 63 -3.15 21.32 21.91
C THR A 63 -4.05 20.17 22.35
N ILE A 64 -4.51 20.18 23.60
CA ILE A 64 -5.53 19.24 24.08
C ILE A 64 -6.88 19.65 23.50
N ILE A 65 -7.61 18.72 22.89
CA ILE A 65 -9.00 18.96 22.49
C ILE A 65 -9.86 18.93 23.75
N ASP A 66 -10.35 20.10 24.17
CA ASP A 66 -11.17 20.23 25.36
C ASP A 66 -12.65 19.95 25.04
N PHE A 67 -13.16 18.83 25.54
CA PHE A 67 -14.56 18.44 25.38
C PHE A 67 -15.50 19.00 26.46
N LYS A 68 -15.03 19.87 27.36
CA LYS A 68 -15.89 20.49 28.39
C LYS A 68 -17.10 21.20 27.80
N ILE A 69 -16.95 21.86 26.66
CA ILE A 69 -18.05 22.57 26.00
C ILE A 69 -19.21 21.61 25.66
N ILE A 70 -18.91 20.36 25.33
CA ILE A 70 -19.91 19.33 25.01
C ILE A 70 -20.48 18.73 26.29
N ARG A 71 -19.63 18.44 27.26
CA ARG A 71 -20.03 17.84 28.54
C ARG A 71 -20.90 18.77 29.37
N ASP A 72 -20.58 20.07 29.34
CA ASP A 72 -21.27 21.10 30.10
C ASP A 72 -22.50 21.64 29.32
N ALA A 73 -22.65 21.26 28.04
CA ALA A 73 -23.86 21.50 27.28
C ALA A 73 -24.99 20.58 27.77
N GLN A 74 -26.22 21.10 27.81
CA GLN A 74 -27.42 20.33 28.15
C GLN A 74 -27.87 19.47 26.96
N LEU A 75 -27.02 18.52 26.55
CA LEU A 75 -27.29 17.56 25.49
C LEU A 75 -27.81 16.25 26.07
N THR A 76 -28.70 15.59 25.33
CA THR A 76 -29.11 14.21 25.65
C THR A 76 -27.98 13.22 25.40
N PRO A 77 -27.97 12.03 26.04
CA PRO A 77 -26.94 11.01 25.79
C PRO A 77 -26.75 10.66 24.32
N GLU A 78 -27.84 10.65 23.54
CA GLU A 78 -27.84 10.36 22.11
C GLU A 78 -27.20 11.48 21.27
N GLU A 79 -27.20 12.72 21.77
CA GLU A 79 -26.63 13.90 21.10
C GLU A 79 -25.15 14.13 21.43
N LEU A 80 -24.66 13.56 22.54
CA LEU A 80 -23.26 13.68 22.95
C LEU A 80 -22.30 13.12 21.89
N GLY A 81 -22.59 11.93 21.37
CA GLY A 81 -21.76 11.25 20.37
C GLY A 81 -21.60 12.05 19.05
N PRO A 82 -22.70 12.46 18.40
CA PRO A 82 -22.64 13.34 17.24
C PRO A 82 -21.92 14.66 17.51
N ALA A 83 -22.10 15.25 18.70
CA ALA A 83 -21.41 16.48 19.07
C ALA A 83 -19.89 16.28 19.15
N VAL A 84 -19.42 15.19 19.78
CA VAL A 84 -17.99 14.82 19.82
C VAL A 84 -17.45 14.63 18.40
N LEU A 85 -18.18 13.91 17.56
CA LEU A 85 -17.79 13.65 16.17
C LEU A 85 -17.58 14.96 15.40
N VAL A 86 -18.58 15.86 15.44
CA VAL A 86 -18.52 17.16 14.77
C VAL A 86 -17.39 18.01 15.32
N HIS A 87 -17.20 18.03 16.65
CA HIS A 87 -16.18 18.84 17.29
C HIS A 87 -14.77 18.43 16.84
N ILE A 88 -14.47 17.14 16.77
CA ILE A 88 -13.17 16.67 16.26
C ILE A 88 -13.06 16.99 14.76
N ALA A 89 -14.09 16.74 13.96
CA ALA A 89 -14.06 16.95 12.52
C ALA A 89 -13.77 18.41 12.15
N GLN A 90 -14.36 19.37 12.86
CA GLN A 90 -14.12 20.80 12.67
C GLN A 90 -12.63 21.18 12.78
N HIS A 91 -11.87 20.49 13.61
CA HIS A 91 -10.43 20.72 13.74
C HIS A 91 -9.61 20.10 12.59
N LEU A 92 -10.12 19.08 11.91
CA LEU A 92 -9.42 18.41 10.79
C LEU A 92 -9.62 19.12 9.45
N VAL A 93 -10.78 19.77 9.25
CA VAL A 93 -11.15 20.40 7.96
C VAL A 93 -10.10 21.37 7.42
N PRO A 94 -9.54 22.31 8.21
CA PRO A 94 -8.56 23.25 7.70
C PRO A 94 -7.31 22.57 7.15
N ALA A 95 -6.90 21.42 7.72
CA ALA A 95 -5.77 20.66 7.21
C ALA A 95 -6.08 20.07 5.84
N LEU A 96 -7.21 19.36 5.72
CA LEU A 96 -7.63 18.71 4.49
C LEU A 96 -7.86 19.70 3.33
N GLN A 97 -8.31 20.93 3.64
CA GLN A 97 -8.48 22.00 2.66
C GLN A 97 -7.14 22.49 2.06
N ARG A 98 -6.01 22.36 2.76
CA ARG A 98 -4.68 22.75 2.24
C ARG A 98 -4.27 21.95 1.00
N ASN A 99 -4.91 20.81 0.73
CA ASN A 99 -4.75 20.02 -0.49
C ASN A 99 -5.60 20.49 -1.68
N GLY A 100 -6.21 21.67 -1.60
CA GLY A 100 -7.01 22.23 -2.68
C GLY A 100 -8.42 21.62 -2.80
N ALA A 101 -8.81 20.81 -1.81
CA ALA A 101 -10.18 20.35 -1.62
C ALA A 101 -11.11 21.51 -1.27
N ASP A 102 -12.34 21.47 -1.79
CA ASP A 102 -13.37 22.41 -1.34
C ASP A 102 -13.86 22.07 0.08
N ALA A 103 -14.58 23.00 0.69
CA ALA A 103 -15.01 22.88 2.09
C ALA A 103 -15.93 21.66 2.33
N GLN A 104 -16.74 21.29 1.35
CA GLN A 104 -17.65 20.15 1.48
C GLN A 104 -16.90 18.83 1.44
N ALA A 105 -15.95 18.67 0.50
CA ALA A 105 -15.11 17.49 0.40
C ALA A 105 -14.23 17.31 1.65
N ALA A 106 -13.63 18.39 2.15
CA ALA A 106 -12.84 18.38 3.38
C ALA A 106 -13.68 18.05 4.62
N GLN A 107 -14.89 18.62 4.75
CA GLN A 107 -15.83 18.30 5.83
C GLN A 107 -16.22 16.82 5.79
N TYR A 108 -16.56 16.29 4.61
CA TYR A 108 -16.94 14.90 4.47
C TYR A 108 -15.80 13.95 4.87
N ALA A 109 -14.58 14.22 4.40
CA ALA A 109 -13.41 13.42 4.75
C ALA A 109 -13.07 13.52 6.24
N ALA A 110 -13.17 14.70 6.85
CA ALA A 110 -12.98 14.86 8.29
C ALA A 110 -13.98 14.01 9.09
N MET A 111 -15.26 14.03 8.72
CA MET A 111 -16.30 13.23 9.37
C MET A 111 -16.04 11.73 9.20
N GLN A 112 -15.57 11.29 8.02
CA GLN A 112 -15.17 9.91 7.76
C GLN A 112 -14.00 9.47 8.64
N ILE A 113 -12.94 10.29 8.74
CA ILE A 113 -11.78 10.01 9.60
C ILE A 113 -12.22 9.90 11.07
N VAL A 114 -13.08 10.79 11.56
CA VAL A 114 -13.55 10.75 12.94
C VAL A 114 -14.49 9.57 13.20
N ALA A 115 -15.34 9.21 12.25
CA ALA A 115 -16.15 8.00 12.35
C ALA A 115 -15.27 6.75 12.50
N GLN A 116 -14.11 6.69 11.84
CA GLN A 116 -13.14 5.60 12.07
C GLN A 116 -12.61 5.59 13.51
N LEU A 117 -12.39 6.74 14.13
CA LEU A 117 -12.00 6.80 15.55
C LEU A 117 -13.08 6.26 16.49
N GLY A 118 -14.33 6.27 16.05
CA GLY A 118 -15.50 5.73 16.76
C GLY A 118 -15.84 4.29 16.42
N ASP A 119 -15.26 3.73 15.35
CA ASP A 119 -15.40 2.32 15.04
C ASP A 119 -14.67 1.48 16.10
N ARG A 120 -15.40 0.58 16.75
CA ARG A 120 -14.88 -0.19 17.88
C ARG A 120 -13.73 -1.10 17.45
N GLU A 121 -13.81 -1.73 16.28
CA GLU A 121 -12.74 -2.59 15.76
C GLU A 121 -11.48 -1.76 15.50
N PHE A 122 -11.62 -0.55 14.94
CA PHE A 122 -10.47 0.32 14.69
C PHE A 122 -9.89 0.87 15.99
N ALA A 123 -10.73 1.34 16.90
CA ALA A 123 -10.33 1.95 18.17
C ALA A 123 -9.64 0.99 19.14
N THR A 124 -9.93 -0.31 19.04
CA THR A 124 -9.37 -1.34 19.91
C THR A 124 -8.44 -2.31 19.17
N LEU A 125 -8.01 -1.95 17.96
CA LEU A 125 -7.27 -2.86 17.09
C LEU A 125 -5.94 -3.29 17.72
N GLU A 126 -5.20 -2.35 18.31
CA GLU A 126 -3.93 -2.61 19.00
C GLU A 126 -4.14 -3.58 20.16
N GLN A 127 -5.24 -3.41 20.89
CA GLN A 127 -5.59 -4.24 22.03
C GLN A 127 -5.97 -5.65 21.58
N THR A 128 -6.83 -5.76 20.57
CA THR A 128 -7.27 -7.03 19.99
C THR A 128 -6.10 -7.80 19.41
N ALA A 129 -5.18 -7.12 18.73
CA ALA A 129 -4.00 -7.75 18.14
C ALA A 129 -3.03 -8.26 19.21
N VAL A 130 -2.82 -7.51 20.29
CA VAL A 130 -2.05 -7.97 21.46
C VAL A 130 -2.71 -9.18 22.09
N GLN A 131 -4.02 -9.12 22.37
CA GLN A 131 -4.77 -10.25 22.93
C GLN A 131 -4.68 -11.48 22.03
N GLY A 132 -4.77 -11.32 20.71
CA GLY A 132 -4.55 -12.42 19.76
C GLY A 132 -3.14 -13.01 19.83
N ALA A 133 -2.12 -12.15 19.91
CA ALA A 133 -0.72 -12.58 19.94
C ALA A 133 -0.33 -13.23 21.28
N THR A 134 -0.84 -12.72 22.40
CA THR A 134 -0.47 -13.14 23.75
C THR A 134 -1.48 -14.07 24.43
N GLY A 135 -2.68 -14.24 23.85
CA GLY A 135 -3.83 -14.79 24.56
C GLY A 135 -4.21 -13.93 25.78
N ASN A 136 -4.68 -14.58 26.85
CA ASN A 136 -5.12 -13.93 28.09
C ASN A 136 -3.98 -13.55 29.05
N ARG A 137 -2.75 -13.41 28.54
CA ARG A 137 -1.56 -13.17 29.38
C ARG A 137 -1.45 -11.73 29.83
N MET A 138 -1.84 -10.75 29.01
CA MET A 138 -1.82 -9.35 29.44
C MET A 138 -2.83 -9.12 30.58
N ARG A 139 -2.46 -8.30 31.56
CA ARG A 139 -3.28 -8.00 32.75
C ARG A 139 -3.64 -6.52 32.82
N GLY A 140 -4.84 -6.28 33.36
CA GLY A 140 -5.43 -4.95 33.49
C GLY A 140 -6.04 -4.44 32.19
N GLU A 141 -6.94 -3.46 32.31
CA GLU A 141 -7.44 -2.71 31.15
C GLU A 141 -6.30 -1.84 30.59
N PRO A 142 -6.01 -1.93 29.28
CA PRO A 142 -5.01 -1.09 28.66
C PRO A 142 -5.42 0.38 28.68
N VAL A 143 -4.44 1.27 28.88
CA VAL A 143 -4.65 2.71 28.79
C VAL A 143 -4.26 3.17 27.39
N SER A 144 -5.18 3.83 26.70
CA SER A 144 -4.95 4.39 25.36
C SER A 144 -4.85 5.92 25.39
N ALA A 145 -4.21 6.49 24.38
CA ALA A 145 -4.19 7.92 24.09
C ALA A 145 -4.18 8.13 22.57
N THR A 146 -4.85 9.20 22.10
CA THR A 146 -4.90 9.57 20.68
C THR A 146 -4.27 10.95 20.46
N HIS A 147 -3.42 11.05 19.45
CA HIS A 147 -2.84 12.30 18.99
C HIS A 147 -3.04 12.45 17.48
N ILE A 148 -3.50 13.62 17.03
CA ILE A 148 -3.71 13.93 15.62
C ILE A 148 -2.73 15.01 15.18
N ALA A 149 -1.83 14.68 14.25
CA ALA A 149 -0.93 15.66 13.64
C ALA A 149 -1.50 16.11 12.27
N LEU A 150 -1.56 17.43 12.08
CA LEU A 150 -2.05 18.08 10.87
C LEU A 150 -0.87 18.60 10.04
N GLU A 151 -0.56 17.89 8.96
CA GLU A 151 0.60 18.22 8.13
C GLU A 151 0.37 19.50 7.28
N PRO A 152 1.46 20.15 6.80
CA PRO A 152 1.36 21.32 5.94
C PRO A 152 0.65 21.02 4.62
N HIS A 153 0.85 19.80 4.11
CA HIS A 153 0.35 19.30 2.83
C HIS A 153 -0.96 18.51 3.00
N GLY A 154 -1.80 18.93 3.95
CA GLY A 154 -3.16 18.41 4.16
C GLY A 154 -3.30 16.91 4.44
N GLU A 155 -2.23 16.25 4.83
CA GLU A 155 -2.28 14.92 5.46
C GLU A 155 -2.68 15.06 6.93
N VAL A 156 -3.46 14.08 7.42
CA VAL A 156 -3.87 13.95 8.82
C VAL A 156 -3.30 12.64 9.36
N LEU A 157 -2.40 12.72 10.33
CA LEU A 157 -1.79 11.55 10.96
C LEU A 157 -2.46 11.28 12.29
N VAL A 158 -3.04 10.10 12.44
CA VAL A 158 -3.63 9.63 13.70
C VAL A 158 -2.63 8.70 14.37
N HIS A 159 -2.07 9.17 15.48
CA HIS A 159 -1.21 8.41 16.38
C HIS A 159 -2.04 7.84 17.52
N LYS A 160 -2.02 6.53 17.68
CA LYS A 160 -2.58 5.83 18.84
C LYS A 160 -1.46 5.24 19.66
N THR A 161 -1.55 5.41 20.96
CA THR A 161 -0.63 4.83 21.91
C THR A 161 -1.42 4.00 22.90
N THR A 162 -1.04 2.75 23.12
CA THR A 162 -1.71 1.85 24.06
C THR A 162 -0.70 1.16 24.97
N HIS A 163 -0.98 1.18 26.28
CA HIS A 163 -0.08 0.72 27.34
C HIS A 163 -0.71 -0.37 28.21
N TRP A 164 0.12 -1.33 28.64
CA TRP A 164 -0.22 -2.32 29.66
C TRP A 164 0.76 -2.29 30.83
N ALA A 165 0.23 -2.41 32.05
CA ALA A 165 1.02 -2.37 33.28
C ALA A 165 1.62 -3.72 33.70
N GLY A 166 1.11 -4.84 33.18
CA GLY A 166 1.64 -6.16 33.51
C GLY A 166 1.13 -7.29 32.62
N TYR A 167 1.74 -8.47 32.77
CA TYR A 167 1.34 -9.71 32.09
C TYR A 167 1.66 -10.96 32.93
N VAL A 168 1.13 -12.12 32.54
CA VAL A 168 1.41 -13.43 33.16
C VAL A 168 2.37 -14.22 32.27
N ASN A 169 3.49 -14.66 32.84
CA ASN A 169 4.47 -15.46 32.12
C ASN A 169 4.07 -16.95 32.03
N ASP A 170 4.90 -17.79 31.38
CA ASP A 170 4.63 -19.21 31.19
C ASP A 170 4.51 -20.02 32.50
N THR A 171 5.04 -19.51 33.60
CA THR A 171 4.97 -20.14 34.93
C THR A 171 3.73 -19.73 35.74
N GLY A 172 2.87 -18.87 35.17
CA GLY A 172 1.71 -18.34 35.88
C GLY A 172 2.04 -17.16 36.81
N GLN A 173 3.30 -16.71 36.85
CA GLN A 173 3.70 -15.55 37.64
C GLN A 173 3.32 -14.26 36.93
N THR A 174 2.69 -13.34 37.67
CA THR A 174 2.44 -11.97 37.21
C THR A 174 3.74 -11.17 37.22
N ILE A 175 4.05 -10.55 36.08
CA ILE A 175 5.18 -9.67 35.86
C ILE A 175 4.63 -8.25 35.68
N GLU A 176 5.01 -7.36 36.58
CA GLU A 176 4.73 -5.92 36.54
C GLU A 176 6.05 -5.16 36.53
N PHE A 177 6.06 -3.96 35.97
CA PHE A 177 7.26 -3.14 35.99
C PHE A 177 7.51 -2.59 37.40
N GLY A 178 8.72 -2.76 37.93
CA GLY A 178 9.05 -2.48 39.34
C GLY A 178 8.91 -1.03 39.81
N SER A 179 8.59 -0.09 38.91
CA SER A 179 8.23 1.28 39.24
C SER A 179 6.76 1.52 38.93
N ALA A 180 5.99 1.94 39.95
CA ALA A 180 4.59 2.27 39.82
C ALA A 180 4.34 3.21 38.62
N GLY A 181 3.42 2.81 37.73
CA GLY A 181 2.99 3.62 36.59
C GLY A 181 3.77 3.44 35.28
N ARG A 182 4.84 2.64 35.24
CA ARG A 182 5.54 2.36 33.96
C ARG A 182 4.97 1.14 33.25
N PRO A 183 4.71 1.21 31.92
CA PRO A 183 4.16 0.09 31.19
C PRO A 183 5.20 -1.01 30.95
N VAL A 184 4.76 -2.27 31.03
CA VAL A 184 5.53 -3.45 30.59
C VAL A 184 5.41 -3.64 29.07
N LEU A 185 4.35 -3.13 28.46
CA LEU A 185 4.16 -3.14 27.01
C LEU A 185 3.58 -1.80 26.56
N LYS A 186 4.18 -1.21 25.54
CA LYS A 186 3.69 -0.02 24.83
C LYS A 186 3.62 -0.31 23.34
N ILE A 187 2.49 0.04 22.74
CA ILE A 187 2.29 -0.01 21.29
C ILE A 187 1.98 1.40 20.81
N ASP A 188 2.76 1.87 19.86
CA ASP A 188 2.42 3.03 19.07
C ASP A 188 1.99 2.61 17.66
N PHE A 189 0.91 3.19 17.17
CA PHE A 189 0.32 2.88 15.87
C PHE A 189 -0.06 4.17 15.14
N VAL A 190 0.27 4.27 13.85
CA VAL A 190 0.03 5.48 13.05
C VAL A 190 -0.68 5.16 11.73
N THR A 191 -1.79 5.85 11.52
CA THR A 191 -2.52 5.88 10.25
C THR A 191 -2.51 7.29 9.69
N GLY A 192 -2.00 7.45 8.48
CA GLY A 192 -2.08 8.68 7.71
C GLY A 192 -3.31 8.68 6.80
N PHE A 193 -3.99 9.81 6.74
CA PHE A 193 -5.10 10.06 5.83
C PHE A 193 -4.79 11.25 4.94
N GLY A 194 -5.05 11.14 3.65
CA GLY A 194 -4.84 12.21 2.68
C GLY A 194 -6.01 12.29 1.71
N LEU A 195 -6.42 13.52 1.38
CA LEU A 195 -7.29 13.76 0.25
C LEU A 195 -6.47 13.91 -1.02
N GLU A 196 -6.72 13.04 -1.99
CA GLU A 196 -6.15 13.11 -3.32
C GLU A 196 -7.22 13.55 -4.31
N ARG A 197 -6.88 14.48 -5.22
CA ARG A 197 -7.76 14.78 -6.34
C ARG A 197 -7.84 13.56 -7.25
N ALA A 198 -9.05 13.08 -7.51
CA ALA A 198 -9.28 11.90 -8.32
C ALA A 198 -9.07 12.22 -9.81
N ASP A 199 -7.81 12.30 -10.24
CA ASP A 199 -7.47 12.43 -11.67
C ASP A 199 -7.27 11.03 -12.27
N ARG A 200 -8.31 10.53 -12.96
CA ARG A 200 -8.36 9.39 -13.92
C ARG A 200 -7.78 8.00 -13.53
N ARG A 201 -6.96 7.86 -12.48
CA ARG A 201 -6.27 6.59 -12.15
C ARG A 201 -7.08 5.68 -11.21
N ILE A 202 -7.98 6.22 -10.40
CA ILE A 202 -8.70 5.45 -9.37
C ILE A 202 -9.95 4.72 -9.93
N GLN A 203 -10.45 5.11 -11.11
CA GLN A 203 -11.62 4.45 -11.72
C GLN A 203 -11.32 3.10 -12.40
N GLN A 204 -10.05 2.69 -12.56
CA GLN A 204 -9.73 1.38 -13.14
C GLN A 204 -9.72 0.21 -12.13
N ALA A 205 -9.91 0.48 -10.84
CA ALA A 205 -9.95 -0.55 -9.79
C ALA A 205 -11.38 -0.92 -9.33
N GLY A 206 -12.43 -0.34 -9.93
CA GLY A 206 -13.83 -0.68 -9.66
C GLY A 206 -14.27 -1.87 -10.53
N GLY A 207 -14.58 -2.99 -9.90
CA GLY A 207 -14.87 -4.27 -10.52
C GLY A 207 -16.00 -4.26 -11.58
N GLY A 208 -15.91 -5.27 -12.44
CA GLY A 208 -16.90 -5.55 -13.46
C GLY A 208 -18.30 -5.72 -12.89
N ALA A 209 -19.20 -4.85 -13.32
CA ALA A 209 -20.59 -5.20 -13.54
C ALA A 209 -20.94 -4.66 -14.94
N ALA A 210 -21.40 -5.56 -15.81
CA ALA A 210 -21.87 -5.22 -17.13
C ALA A 210 -23.01 -4.19 -17.03
N GLY A 211 -22.88 -3.05 -17.73
CA GLY A 211 -24.01 -2.19 -18.06
C GLY A 211 -24.00 -0.72 -17.60
N ALA A 212 -22.95 -0.18 -16.98
CA ALA A 212 -22.89 1.27 -16.69
C ALA A 212 -22.25 2.07 -17.85
N PRO A 213 -22.86 3.19 -18.30
CA PRO A 213 -22.36 3.95 -19.44
C PRO A 213 -21.00 4.60 -19.12
N MET A 214 -20.08 4.54 -20.09
CA MET A 214 -18.86 5.33 -20.10
C MET A 214 -19.21 6.82 -19.97
N VAL A 215 -18.88 7.43 -18.84
CA VAL A 215 -18.92 8.89 -18.67
C VAL A 215 -17.53 9.46 -18.99
N PHE A 216 -17.48 10.30 -20.02
CA PHE A 216 -16.30 11.08 -20.43
C PHE A 216 -15.91 12.11 -19.33
N PRO A 217 -14.65 12.57 -19.29
CA PRO A 217 -14.07 13.26 -18.13
C PRO A 217 -14.66 14.67 -17.93
N ASN A 218 -14.91 15.07 -16.67
CA ASN A 218 -15.12 16.47 -16.26
C ASN A 218 -16.08 17.30 -17.11
N ALA A 219 -17.16 16.71 -17.64
CA ALA A 219 -18.19 17.48 -18.34
C ALA A 219 -18.96 18.43 -17.40
N ASP A 220 -18.96 18.15 -16.09
CA ASP A 220 -19.86 18.79 -15.12
C ASP A 220 -19.16 19.84 -14.23
N GLY A 221 -17.85 20.06 -14.38
CA GLY A 221 -17.07 21.00 -13.55
C GLY A 221 -16.89 20.59 -12.07
N VAL A 222 -17.32 19.38 -11.68
CA VAL A 222 -17.22 18.87 -10.30
C VAL A 222 -15.82 18.30 -10.04
N LYS A 223 -15.11 18.85 -9.04
CA LYS A 223 -13.84 18.30 -8.56
C LYS A 223 -14.14 16.98 -7.82
N GLN A 224 -13.59 15.87 -8.28
CA GLN A 224 -13.68 14.58 -7.59
C GLN A 224 -12.46 14.39 -6.69
N PHE A 225 -12.68 13.87 -5.47
CA PHE A 225 -11.64 13.60 -4.49
C PHE A 225 -11.77 12.17 -3.95
N ALA A 226 -10.64 11.53 -3.69
CA ALA A 226 -10.56 10.24 -3.01
C ALA A 226 -9.87 10.44 -1.66
N LEU A 227 -10.41 9.81 -0.61
CA LEU A 227 -9.75 9.71 0.69
C LEU A 227 -8.87 8.46 0.68
N ARG A 228 -7.55 8.65 0.80
CA ARG A 228 -6.59 7.55 0.95
C ARG A 228 -6.15 7.39 2.38
N GLY A 229 -6.08 6.14 2.81
CA GLY A 229 -5.49 5.75 4.08
C GLY A 229 -4.12 5.12 3.85
N LYS A 230 -3.22 5.27 4.80
CA LYS A 230 -1.94 4.58 4.78
C LYS A 230 -1.54 4.27 6.21
N VAL A 231 -1.34 2.99 6.52
CA VAL A 231 -0.66 2.64 7.76
C VAL A 231 0.80 3.03 7.59
N GLN A 232 1.26 3.98 8.40
CA GLN A 232 2.62 4.50 8.29
C GLN A 232 3.57 3.67 9.14
N ARG A 233 3.16 3.24 10.34
CA ARG A 233 4.03 2.53 11.27
C ARG A 233 3.27 1.83 12.39
N CYS A 234 3.85 0.73 12.88
CA CYS A 234 3.60 0.16 14.20
C CYS A 234 4.94 0.05 14.95
N ARG A 235 4.98 0.46 16.21
CA ARG A 235 6.13 0.31 17.11
C ARG A 235 5.68 -0.43 18.36
N LEU A 236 6.43 -1.46 18.71
CA LEU A 236 6.25 -2.26 19.92
C LEU A 236 7.44 -2.03 20.84
N GLU A 237 7.17 -1.56 22.05
CA GLU A 237 8.17 -1.37 23.09
C GLU A 237 7.85 -2.24 24.30
N THR A 238 8.83 -3.03 24.71
CA THR A 238 8.78 -3.75 25.97
C THR A 238 10.20 -3.90 26.50
N PRO A 239 10.41 -3.68 27.81
CA PRO A 239 11.68 -3.95 28.47
C PRO A 239 11.91 -5.46 28.70
N ASP A 240 10.87 -6.29 28.55
CA ASP A 240 10.98 -7.73 28.72
C ASP A 240 11.39 -8.41 27.40
N ALA A 241 12.60 -8.96 27.38
CA ALA A 241 13.17 -9.62 26.20
C ALA A 241 12.40 -10.88 25.78
N ALA A 242 11.83 -11.64 26.73
CA ALA A 242 11.08 -12.84 26.44
C ALA A 242 9.70 -12.50 25.84
N LEU A 243 9.01 -11.50 26.39
CA LEU A 243 7.78 -10.94 25.83
C LEU A 243 8.02 -10.40 24.42
N LYS A 244 9.12 -9.67 24.21
CA LYS A 244 9.52 -9.17 22.89
C LYS A 244 9.74 -10.29 21.89
N THR A 245 10.48 -11.32 22.31
CA THR A 245 10.79 -12.51 21.50
C THR A 245 9.51 -13.24 21.12
N MET A 246 8.58 -13.44 22.05
CA MET A 246 7.27 -14.05 21.81
C MET A 246 6.42 -13.25 20.79
N LEU A 247 6.38 -11.92 20.93
CA LEU A 247 5.59 -11.04 20.06
C LEU A 247 6.17 -10.90 18.64
N THR A 248 7.42 -11.33 18.42
CA THR A 248 8.13 -11.19 17.14
C THR A 248 8.37 -12.50 16.38
N LEU A 249 8.28 -13.67 17.02
CA LEU A 249 8.62 -14.97 16.43
C LEU A 249 7.45 -15.81 15.88
N ARG A 250 6.19 -15.47 16.13
CA ARG A 250 5.05 -16.27 15.62
C ARG A 250 4.84 -16.04 14.12
N GLY A 251 4.46 -17.11 13.39
CA GLY A 251 4.30 -17.13 11.92
C GLY A 251 3.28 -16.15 11.33
N THR A 252 2.55 -15.40 12.17
CA THR A 252 1.84 -14.18 11.80
C THR A 252 2.29 -13.10 12.78
N THR A 253 2.97 -12.08 12.29
CA THR A 253 3.54 -11.06 13.18
C THR A 253 2.44 -10.11 13.67
N LEU A 254 2.65 -9.46 14.82
CA LEU A 254 1.74 -8.43 15.34
C LEU A 254 1.47 -7.33 14.29
N VAL A 255 2.48 -7.00 13.49
CA VAL A 255 2.37 -6.01 12.40
C VAL A 255 1.40 -6.47 11.33
N ASP A 256 1.43 -7.75 10.94
CA ASP A 256 0.52 -8.30 9.93
C ASP A 256 -0.94 -8.26 10.40
N ILE A 257 -1.18 -8.56 11.68
CA ILE A 257 -2.53 -8.52 12.28
C ILE A 257 -3.07 -7.08 12.26
N LEU A 258 -2.25 -6.10 12.63
CA LEU A 258 -2.63 -4.69 12.62
C LEU A 258 -2.88 -4.18 11.19
N LEU A 259 -1.98 -4.51 10.26
CA LEU A 259 -2.13 -4.09 8.86
C LEU A 259 -3.38 -4.69 8.23
N TYR A 260 -3.61 -5.98 8.41
CA TYR A 260 -4.80 -6.66 7.89
C TYR A 260 -6.09 -6.12 8.54
N GLY A 261 -6.06 -5.91 9.87
CA GLY A 261 -7.19 -5.35 10.61
C GLY A 261 -7.56 -3.94 10.14
N VAL A 262 -6.59 -3.04 10.00
CA VAL A 262 -6.86 -1.69 9.48
C VAL A 262 -7.31 -1.73 8.03
N ALA A 263 -6.69 -2.54 7.18
CA ALA A 263 -7.08 -2.71 5.78
C ALA A 263 -8.54 -3.15 5.64
N ARG A 264 -8.98 -4.09 6.48
CA ARG A 264 -10.37 -4.55 6.51
C ARG A 264 -11.33 -3.41 6.86
N ILE A 265 -11.08 -2.69 7.96
CA ILE A 265 -12.01 -1.67 8.47
C ILE A 265 -12.06 -0.44 7.55
N LEU A 266 -10.90 0.05 7.10
CA LEU A 266 -10.84 1.18 6.18
C LEU A 266 -11.42 0.82 4.80
N GLY A 267 -11.22 -0.42 4.34
CA GLY A 267 -11.84 -0.93 3.12
C GLY A 267 -13.37 -0.88 3.17
N TRP A 268 -13.99 -1.19 4.31
CA TRP A 268 -15.44 -1.05 4.50
C TRP A 268 -15.93 0.40 4.42
N ALA A 269 -15.08 1.36 4.79
CA ALA A 269 -15.37 2.78 4.68
C ALA A 269 -15.05 3.37 3.29
N GLY A 270 -14.66 2.53 2.32
CA GLY A 270 -14.25 2.98 0.99
C GLY A 270 -12.90 3.71 0.97
N ILE A 271 -12.10 3.55 2.03
CA ILE A 271 -10.75 4.10 2.16
C ILE A 271 -9.75 3.00 1.82
N TYR A 272 -9.07 3.17 0.70
CA TYR A 272 -8.06 2.21 0.25
C TYR A 272 -6.74 2.45 0.96
N ILE A 273 -6.13 1.37 1.46
CA ILE A 273 -4.83 1.41 2.14
C ILE A 273 -3.72 1.09 1.18
N ASP A 274 -2.80 2.04 1.01
CA ASP A 274 -1.51 1.76 0.39
C ASP A 274 -0.55 1.20 1.46
N PRO A 275 0.23 0.15 1.17
CA PRO A 275 1.19 -0.38 2.13
C PRO A 275 2.25 0.67 2.51
N PRO A 276 2.81 0.64 3.74
CA PRO A 276 3.87 1.55 4.13
C PRO A 276 5.04 1.47 3.15
N GLY A 277 5.46 2.64 2.67
CA GLY A 277 6.67 2.76 1.89
C GLY A 277 7.88 2.84 2.83
N PRO A 278 9.04 2.30 2.47
CA PRO A 278 10.23 2.22 3.33
C PRO A 278 10.87 3.58 3.74
N LEU A 279 10.44 4.71 3.17
CA LEU A 279 10.96 6.07 3.44
C LEU A 279 10.34 6.83 4.64
N HIS A 280 9.41 6.27 5.41
CA HIS A 280 8.47 7.06 6.25
C HIS A 280 8.92 7.33 7.70
N ASN A 281 10.19 7.08 8.04
CA ASN A 281 10.70 7.27 9.41
C ASN A 281 10.92 8.75 9.81
N ALA A 282 11.06 9.67 8.86
CA ALA A 282 11.41 11.07 9.14
C ALA A 282 10.22 11.93 9.62
N LEU A 283 8.98 11.55 9.29
CA LEU A 283 7.77 12.26 9.71
C LEU A 283 7.41 11.93 11.16
N TRP A 284 7.60 10.66 11.56
CA TRP A 284 7.39 10.15 12.93
C TRP A 284 8.15 10.93 14.01
N GLU A 285 9.44 11.22 13.82
CA GLU A 285 10.25 11.94 14.80
C GLU A 285 9.93 13.45 14.87
N ARG A 286 9.25 13.99 13.86
CA ARG A 286 8.93 15.43 13.78
C ARG A 286 7.62 15.79 14.46
N THR A 287 6.69 14.85 14.60
CA THR A 287 5.30 15.13 14.99
C THR A 287 4.85 14.38 16.24
N ARG A 288 5.64 13.43 16.76
CA ARG A 288 5.32 12.76 18.01
C ARG A 288 5.36 13.76 19.18
N PRO A 289 4.32 13.81 20.04
CA PRO A 289 4.46 14.41 21.36
C PRO A 289 5.58 13.70 22.12
N GLN A 290 6.53 14.43 22.69
CA GLN A 290 7.48 13.82 23.62
C GLN A 290 6.71 13.37 24.86
N ASP A 291 6.84 12.10 25.24
CA ASP A 291 6.30 11.61 26.51
C ASP A 291 7.05 12.35 27.63
N PRO A 292 6.37 13.03 28.57
CA PRO A 292 7.03 13.65 29.72
C PRO A 292 7.87 12.64 30.53
N GLN A 293 7.58 11.34 30.42
CA GLN A 293 8.34 10.26 31.03
C GLN A 293 9.49 9.71 30.17
N ASP A 294 9.57 10.06 28.88
CA ASP A 294 10.76 9.83 28.04
C ASP A 294 11.90 10.79 28.41
N ALA A 295 11.61 11.85 29.18
CA ALA A 295 12.61 12.62 29.89
C ALA A 295 13.03 11.86 31.16
N VAL A 296 14.17 11.17 31.10
CA VAL A 296 15.23 11.07 32.13
C VAL A 296 15.92 9.70 32.02
N GLN A 297 17.12 9.69 31.44
CA GLN A 297 18.39 9.51 32.16
C GLN A 297 19.52 9.70 31.14
N GLN A 298 20.30 10.77 31.28
CA GLN A 298 21.63 10.78 30.69
C GLN A 298 22.39 9.57 31.23
N PRO A 299 23.06 8.77 30.38
CA PRO A 299 23.88 7.66 30.85
C PRO A 299 25.02 8.21 31.74
N PRO A 300 25.45 7.45 32.77
CA PRO A 300 26.40 7.92 33.76
C PRO A 300 27.74 8.38 33.14
N PRO A 301 28.48 9.30 33.80
CA PRO A 301 29.46 10.20 33.16
C PRO A 301 30.77 9.56 32.68
N ASN A 302 30.89 8.23 32.65
CA ASN A 302 32.17 7.55 32.39
C ASN A 302 32.11 6.51 31.27
N LEU A 303 31.35 6.77 30.20
CA LEU A 303 31.56 6.12 28.91
C LEU A 303 32.01 7.18 27.88
N LEU A 304 33.33 7.38 27.86
CA LEU A 304 34.15 7.87 26.75
C LEU A 304 33.54 8.93 25.81
N LYS A 305 33.97 10.16 26.08
CA LYS A 305 34.10 11.33 25.19
C LYS A 305 33.56 11.17 23.76
N VAL A 306 32.53 11.95 23.52
CA VAL A 306 32.05 12.43 22.23
C VAL A 306 33.22 12.94 21.38
N ALA A 307 33.57 12.18 20.36
CA ALA A 307 33.80 12.74 19.03
C ALA A 307 32.64 12.27 18.16
N THR A 308 31.84 13.25 17.75
CA THR A 308 30.76 13.19 16.78
C THR A 308 31.06 12.31 15.57
N HIS A 309 30.38 11.17 15.48
CA HIS A 309 29.47 10.87 14.39
C HIS A 309 28.28 10.13 14.98
N ARG A 310 27.06 10.60 14.68
CA ARG A 310 25.86 9.75 14.72
C ARG A 310 26.18 8.48 13.95
N VAL A 311 26.36 7.36 14.64
CA VAL A 311 26.03 6.06 14.03
C VAL A 311 24.52 5.95 14.17
N GLN A 312 23.81 6.67 13.29
CA GLN A 312 22.53 6.16 12.82
C GLN A 312 22.83 4.76 12.31
N ALA A 313 22.08 3.75 12.76
CA ALA A 313 21.91 2.57 11.94
C ALA A 313 21.18 3.01 10.64
N SER A 314 21.92 3.63 9.74
CA SER A 314 21.69 3.48 8.30
C SER A 314 21.89 1.99 8.06
N HIS A 315 20.79 1.23 7.97
CA HIS A 315 20.87 -0.09 7.37
C HIS A 315 21.15 0.12 5.88
N SER A 316 22.43 0.16 5.54
CA SER A 316 22.95 -0.15 4.22
C SER A 316 22.16 -1.33 3.65
N GLY A 317 21.53 -1.15 2.49
CA GLY A 317 20.74 -2.19 1.83
C GLY A 317 19.26 -1.85 1.66
N THR A 318 18.64 -1.02 2.51
CA THR A 318 17.18 -0.78 2.37
C THR A 318 16.85 0.03 1.11
N GLN A 319 17.56 1.13 0.85
CA GLN A 319 17.36 1.94 -0.36
C GLN A 319 17.70 1.15 -1.63
N GLU A 320 18.75 0.32 -1.55
CA GLU A 320 19.16 -0.57 -2.62
C GLU A 320 18.09 -1.64 -2.92
N ARG A 321 17.50 -2.23 -1.87
CA ARG A 321 16.41 -3.21 -1.99
C ARG A 321 15.17 -2.59 -2.61
N ASP A 322 14.81 -1.37 -2.21
CA ASP A 322 13.62 -0.70 -2.70
C ASP A 322 13.80 -0.25 -4.16
N ALA A 323 15.00 0.20 -4.53
CA ALA A 323 15.35 0.46 -5.92
C ALA A 323 15.30 -0.82 -6.76
N ALA A 324 15.76 -1.95 -6.21
CA ALA A 324 15.67 -3.26 -6.87
C ALA A 324 14.22 -3.71 -7.08
N LEU A 325 13.36 -3.59 -6.06
CA LEU A 325 11.94 -3.92 -6.14
C LEU A 325 11.18 -3.00 -7.09
N ALA A 326 11.43 -1.69 -7.03
CA ALA A 326 10.82 -0.71 -7.93
C ALA A 326 11.22 -0.96 -9.40
N PHE A 327 12.48 -1.35 -9.64
CA PHE A 327 12.93 -1.72 -10.98
C PHE A 327 12.31 -3.03 -11.46
N GLY A 328 12.17 -4.03 -10.58
CA GLY A 328 11.43 -5.26 -10.89
C GLY A 328 9.97 -4.99 -11.26
N ALA A 329 9.27 -4.15 -10.49
CA ALA A 329 7.89 -3.75 -10.76
C ALA A 329 7.75 -2.97 -12.08
N TYR A 330 8.71 -2.10 -12.39
CA TYR A 330 8.79 -1.44 -13.70
C TYR A 330 8.91 -2.47 -14.83
N CYS A 331 9.80 -3.45 -14.72
CA CYS A 331 9.98 -4.49 -15.73
C CYS A 331 8.73 -5.36 -15.88
N GLN A 332 8.08 -5.74 -14.77
CA GLN A 332 6.82 -6.49 -14.77
C GLN A 332 5.73 -5.71 -15.51
N SER A 333 5.47 -4.47 -15.09
CA SER A 333 4.43 -3.62 -15.68
C SER A 333 4.66 -3.40 -17.17
N MET A 334 5.91 -3.16 -17.56
CA MET A 334 6.25 -2.97 -18.97
C MET A 334 6.08 -4.24 -19.79
N ALA A 335 6.50 -5.40 -19.27
CA ALA A 335 6.31 -6.67 -19.95
C ALA A 335 4.83 -7.02 -20.12
N SER A 336 4.00 -6.86 -19.07
CA SER A 336 2.54 -7.09 -19.14
C SER A 336 1.83 -6.14 -20.11
N ARG A 337 2.36 -4.92 -20.32
CA ARG A 337 1.85 -3.99 -21.35
C ARG A 337 2.20 -4.42 -22.78
N LEU A 338 3.39 -5.00 -22.97
CA LEU A 338 3.89 -5.43 -24.28
C LEU A 338 3.28 -6.77 -24.71
N LEU A 339 3.03 -7.65 -23.75
CA LEU A 339 2.42 -8.97 -23.91
C LEU A 339 1.26 -9.10 -22.91
N PRO A 340 0.05 -8.63 -23.25
CA PRO A 340 -1.08 -8.67 -22.33
C PRO A 340 -1.63 -10.09 -22.22
N TYR A 341 -1.55 -10.68 -21.03
CA TYR A 341 -2.04 -12.03 -20.69
C TYR A 341 -1.55 -13.10 -21.66
N SER A 342 -0.37 -13.69 -21.43
CA SER A 342 0.16 -14.98 -21.95
C SER A 342 -0.44 -15.72 -23.17
N TYR A 343 -1.02 -14.98 -24.08
CA TYR A 343 -1.79 -15.36 -25.23
C TYR A 343 -1.42 -14.32 -26.28
N SER A 344 -2.38 -13.57 -26.81
CA SER A 344 -2.11 -12.45 -27.69
C SER A 344 -3.01 -11.27 -27.38
N LYS A 345 -2.51 -10.06 -27.68
CA LYS A 345 -3.36 -8.86 -27.72
C LYS A 345 -4.60 -9.05 -28.59
N LYS A 346 -4.49 -9.82 -29.69
CA LYS A 346 -5.61 -10.16 -30.57
C LYS A 346 -6.65 -11.05 -29.90
N PHE A 347 -6.24 -11.99 -29.06
CA PHE A 347 -7.15 -12.77 -28.24
C PHE A 347 -7.90 -11.89 -27.22
N VAL A 348 -7.21 -10.94 -26.59
CA VAL A 348 -7.83 -9.97 -25.68
C VAL A 348 -8.81 -9.04 -26.41
N GLU A 349 -8.47 -8.60 -27.62
CA GLU A 349 -9.37 -7.83 -28.50
C GLU A 349 -10.59 -8.67 -28.92
N ALA A 350 -10.41 -9.96 -29.22
CA ALA A 350 -11.48 -10.87 -29.61
C ALA A 350 -12.50 -11.09 -28.48
N ASN A 351 -12.05 -11.18 -27.22
CA ASN A 351 -12.94 -11.30 -26.05
C ASN A 351 -13.83 -10.06 -25.83
N LYS A 352 -13.55 -8.95 -26.52
CA LYS A 352 -14.33 -7.71 -26.46
C LYS A 352 -15.12 -7.44 -27.75
N ALA A 353 -15.04 -8.32 -28.74
CA ALA A 353 -15.71 -8.21 -30.03
C ALA A 353 -16.80 -9.28 -30.16
N GLU A 354 -17.74 -9.06 -31.10
CA GLU A 354 -18.83 -9.99 -31.41
C GLU A 354 -18.91 -10.25 -32.93
N GLY A 355 -19.56 -11.34 -33.32
CA GLY A 355 -19.79 -11.71 -34.73
C GLY A 355 -18.52 -11.95 -35.54
N GLU A 356 -18.57 -11.68 -36.85
CA GLU A 356 -17.47 -11.91 -37.80
C GLU A 356 -16.16 -11.25 -37.35
N ARG A 357 -16.24 -10.10 -36.68
CA ARG A 357 -15.06 -9.39 -36.17
C ARG A 357 -14.34 -10.16 -35.07
N ARG A 358 -15.08 -10.89 -34.22
CA ARG A 358 -14.48 -11.76 -33.20
C ARG A 358 -13.74 -12.92 -33.87
N ASP A 359 -14.35 -13.54 -34.88
CA ASP A 359 -13.79 -14.69 -35.58
C ASP A 359 -12.50 -14.31 -36.33
N GLU A 360 -12.47 -13.14 -36.98
CA GLU A 360 -11.25 -12.58 -37.59
C GLU A 360 -10.11 -12.39 -36.58
N LEU A 361 -10.42 -11.86 -35.38
CA LEU A 361 -9.43 -11.60 -34.34
C LEU A 361 -8.91 -12.90 -33.71
N LEU A 362 -9.77 -13.91 -33.56
CA LEU A 362 -9.36 -15.25 -33.12
C LEU A 362 -8.46 -15.93 -34.16
N ALA A 363 -8.81 -15.87 -35.45
CA ALA A 363 -7.97 -16.40 -36.52
C ALA A 363 -6.60 -15.70 -36.59
N GLN A 364 -6.55 -14.39 -36.35
CA GLN A 364 -5.29 -13.65 -36.24
C GLN A 364 -4.48 -14.08 -35.03
N ALA A 365 -5.12 -14.26 -33.86
CA ALA A 365 -4.46 -14.73 -32.65
C ALA A 365 -3.83 -16.13 -32.84
N GLU A 366 -4.57 -17.04 -33.46
CA GLU A 366 -4.10 -18.41 -33.77
C GLU A 366 -2.94 -18.42 -34.77
N SER A 367 -3.03 -17.59 -35.82
CA SER A 367 -1.95 -17.40 -36.78
C SER A 367 -0.67 -16.88 -36.12
N TYR A 368 -0.78 -15.91 -35.21
CA TYR A 368 0.36 -15.40 -34.46
C TYR A 368 0.96 -16.44 -33.51
N GLY A 369 0.11 -17.22 -32.84
CA GLY A 369 0.57 -18.36 -32.03
C GLY A 369 1.37 -19.37 -32.85
N THR A 370 0.90 -19.70 -34.05
CA THR A 370 1.59 -20.62 -34.98
C THR A 370 2.98 -20.11 -35.39
N VAL A 371 3.13 -18.78 -35.57
CA VAL A 371 4.43 -18.17 -35.85
C VAL A 371 5.39 -18.35 -34.67
N ILE A 372 4.94 -18.06 -33.45
CA ILE A 372 5.73 -18.21 -32.22
C ILE A 372 6.15 -19.67 -32.01
N ASP A 373 5.23 -20.62 -32.14
CA ASP A 373 5.52 -22.05 -32.02
C ASP A 373 6.50 -22.55 -33.08
N GLY A 374 6.39 -22.02 -34.31
CA GLY A 374 7.34 -22.29 -35.38
C GLY A 374 8.77 -21.85 -35.05
N ILE A 375 8.93 -20.76 -34.29
CA ILE A 375 10.24 -20.28 -33.83
C ILE A 375 10.75 -21.14 -32.66
N ARG A 376 9.89 -21.52 -31.72
CA ARG A 376 10.24 -22.44 -30.61
C ARG A 376 10.75 -23.79 -31.09
N LYS A 377 10.07 -24.40 -32.06
CA LYS A 377 10.54 -25.64 -32.68
C LYS A 377 11.90 -25.47 -33.35
N LYS A 378 12.19 -24.29 -33.93
CA LYS A 378 13.52 -23.99 -34.50
C LYS A 378 14.57 -23.75 -33.42
N LEU A 379 14.20 -23.24 -32.25
CA LEU A 379 15.09 -23.02 -31.09
C LEU A 379 15.67 -24.33 -30.53
N GLU A 380 14.90 -25.41 -30.51
CA GLU A 380 15.36 -26.73 -30.04
C GLU A 380 16.56 -27.25 -30.84
N PHE A 381 16.63 -26.93 -32.14
CA PHE A 381 17.66 -27.42 -33.07
C PHE A 381 18.64 -26.32 -33.53
N ALA A 382 18.53 -25.10 -33.02
CA ALA A 382 19.34 -23.97 -33.47
C ALA A 382 20.80 -24.07 -33.00
N ARG A 383 21.74 -24.07 -33.96
CA ARG A 383 23.18 -23.94 -33.70
C ARG A 383 23.55 -22.60 -33.05
N TYR A 384 22.75 -21.55 -33.27
CA TYR A 384 22.93 -20.20 -32.72
C TYR A 384 21.71 -19.77 -31.90
N LYS A 385 21.63 -20.24 -30.65
CA LYS A 385 20.48 -20.00 -29.76
C LYS A 385 20.19 -18.52 -29.48
N SER A 386 21.20 -17.64 -29.47
CA SER A 386 21.01 -16.20 -29.23
C SER A 386 20.32 -15.48 -30.38
N ILE A 387 20.61 -15.85 -31.63
CA ILE A 387 19.88 -15.34 -32.80
C ILE A 387 18.41 -15.71 -32.67
N ALA A 388 18.14 -16.97 -32.32
CA ALA A 388 16.78 -17.47 -32.20
C ALA A 388 16.02 -16.84 -31.02
N CYS A 389 16.64 -16.57 -29.87
CA CYS A 389 16.03 -15.79 -28.79
C CYS A 389 15.75 -14.34 -29.18
N VAL A 390 16.62 -13.71 -29.97
CA VAL A 390 16.40 -12.36 -30.52
C VAL A 390 15.23 -12.36 -31.52
N THR A 391 15.13 -13.38 -32.38
CA THR A 391 13.98 -13.56 -33.28
C THR A 391 12.70 -13.75 -32.49
N LEU A 392 12.72 -14.62 -31.46
CA LEU A 392 11.57 -14.88 -30.61
C LEU A 392 11.11 -13.61 -29.88
N LEU A 393 12.04 -12.84 -29.30
CA LEU A 393 11.75 -11.53 -28.70
C LEU A 393 11.13 -10.56 -29.72
N THR A 394 11.67 -10.51 -30.94
CA THR A 394 11.20 -9.61 -31.99
C THR A 394 9.77 -9.93 -32.40
N ASP A 395 9.48 -11.20 -32.67
CA ASP A 395 8.16 -11.62 -33.16
C ASP A 395 7.12 -11.60 -32.04
N ALA A 396 7.50 -11.96 -30.80
CA ALA A 396 6.63 -11.82 -29.63
C ALA A 396 6.16 -10.37 -29.45
N LEU A 397 7.07 -9.39 -29.54
CA LEU A 397 6.73 -7.97 -29.45
C LEU A 397 5.95 -7.47 -30.67
N LYS A 398 6.34 -7.88 -31.88
CA LYS A 398 5.67 -7.49 -33.13
C LYS A 398 4.21 -7.93 -33.16
N PHE A 399 3.93 -9.15 -32.72
CA PHE A 399 2.59 -9.71 -32.70
C PHE A 399 1.89 -9.52 -31.35
N SER A 400 2.59 -8.97 -30.34
CA SER A 400 2.11 -8.86 -28.96
C SER A 400 1.51 -10.20 -28.50
N THR A 401 2.27 -11.27 -28.72
CA THR A 401 1.85 -12.68 -28.53
C THR A 401 2.98 -13.49 -27.90
N GLY A 402 2.65 -14.37 -26.95
CA GLY A 402 3.60 -15.28 -26.31
C GLY A 402 3.11 -15.75 -24.93
N ASP A 403 3.69 -16.84 -24.42
CA ASP A 403 3.36 -17.40 -23.10
C ASP A 403 4.39 -16.99 -22.03
N CYS A 404 4.47 -17.75 -20.93
CA CYS A 404 5.35 -17.49 -19.81
C CYS A 404 6.83 -17.36 -20.25
N THR A 405 7.24 -18.08 -21.29
CA THR A 405 8.60 -18.05 -21.83
C THR A 405 8.91 -16.72 -22.53
N GLU A 406 8.05 -16.26 -23.45
CA GLU A 406 8.26 -14.98 -24.12
C GLU A 406 8.10 -13.81 -23.17
N MET A 407 7.17 -13.90 -22.20
CA MET A 407 7.06 -12.90 -21.14
C MET A 407 8.36 -12.82 -20.33
N ALA A 408 8.92 -13.96 -19.90
CA ALA A 408 10.20 -13.99 -19.20
C ALA A 408 11.35 -13.43 -20.05
N LEU A 409 11.36 -13.69 -21.37
CA LEU A 409 12.35 -13.14 -22.30
C LEU A 409 12.22 -11.63 -22.48
N VAL A 410 11.00 -11.09 -22.62
CA VAL A 410 10.75 -9.64 -22.67
C VAL A 410 11.18 -8.99 -21.37
N THR A 411 10.86 -9.59 -20.23
CA THR A 411 11.29 -9.09 -18.91
C THR A 411 12.80 -9.10 -18.77
N ALA A 412 13.49 -10.16 -19.19
CA ALA A 412 14.95 -10.21 -19.17
C ALA A 412 15.57 -9.13 -20.07
N ALA A 413 15.01 -8.90 -21.26
CA ALA A 413 15.43 -7.85 -22.17
C ALA A 413 15.25 -6.45 -21.54
N LEU A 414 14.11 -6.19 -20.89
CA LEU A 414 13.84 -4.93 -20.17
C LEU A 414 14.83 -4.71 -19.02
N ALA A 415 15.05 -5.77 -18.22
CA ALA A 415 15.98 -5.73 -17.10
C ALA A 415 17.39 -5.36 -17.58
N GLN A 416 17.93 -6.07 -18.57
CA GLN A 416 19.27 -5.83 -19.09
C GLN A 416 19.41 -4.48 -19.81
N SER A 417 18.36 -3.99 -20.46
CA SER A 417 18.41 -2.76 -21.26
C SER A 417 18.24 -1.49 -20.42
N ASN A 418 17.39 -1.54 -19.39
CA ASN A 418 16.93 -0.32 -18.72
C ASN A 418 17.50 -0.12 -17.31
N ALA A 419 18.08 -1.17 -16.70
CA ALA A 419 18.56 -1.13 -15.31
C ALA A 419 19.54 -0.01 -15.06
N LYS A 420 20.55 0.15 -15.93
CA LYS A 420 21.60 1.14 -15.74
C LYS A 420 21.02 2.55 -15.66
N GLN A 421 20.16 2.91 -16.61
CA GLN A 421 19.51 4.22 -16.61
C GLN A 421 18.61 4.38 -15.37
N PHE A 422 17.69 3.44 -15.16
CA PHE A 422 16.69 3.50 -14.09
C PHE A 422 17.32 3.63 -12.69
N LEU A 423 18.38 2.86 -12.45
CA LEU A 423 19.10 2.84 -11.17
C LEU A 423 20.03 4.05 -11.03
N SER A 424 20.65 4.52 -12.11
CA SER A 424 21.49 5.73 -12.09
C SER A 424 20.69 6.99 -11.75
N GLU A 425 19.47 7.13 -12.29
CA GLU A 425 18.53 8.23 -11.98
C GLU A 425 18.11 8.25 -10.50
N ARG A 426 18.33 7.13 -9.78
CA ARG A 426 18.02 6.95 -8.36
C ARG A 426 19.27 6.94 -7.47
N GLY A 427 20.43 7.34 -8.01
CA GLY A 427 21.69 7.45 -7.27
C GLY A 427 22.53 6.17 -7.23
N PHE A 428 22.13 5.12 -7.95
CA PHE A 428 22.82 3.82 -7.97
C PHE A 428 23.54 3.57 -9.31
N ALA A 429 24.43 4.49 -9.70
CA ALA A 429 25.12 4.44 -10.99
C ALA A 429 26.04 3.21 -11.19
N ASN A 430 26.48 2.59 -10.10
CA ASN A 430 27.38 1.43 -10.09
C ASN A 430 26.65 0.09 -9.87
N ALA A 431 25.34 0.04 -10.06
CA ALA A 431 24.58 -1.20 -9.92
C ALA A 431 24.96 -2.21 -11.02
N GLU A 432 25.29 -3.43 -10.63
CA GLU A 432 25.46 -4.56 -11.55
C GLU A 432 24.14 -5.33 -11.65
N ILE A 433 23.80 -5.78 -12.84
CA ILE A 433 22.59 -6.56 -13.07
C ILE A 433 22.89 -7.83 -13.87
N LYS A 434 22.21 -8.91 -13.50
CA LYS A 434 22.12 -10.14 -14.27
C LYS A 434 20.68 -10.62 -14.30
N ALA A 435 20.15 -10.91 -15.49
CA ALA A 435 18.84 -11.53 -15.63
C ALA A 435 19.01 -13.02 -15.93
N GLU A 436 18.16 -13.85 -15.33
CA GLU A 436 18.10 -15.30 -15.53
C GLU A 436 16.64 -15.68 -15.75
N VAL A 437 16.38 -16.68 -16.58
CA VAL A 437 15.05 -17.27 -16.73
C VAL A 437 14.98 -18.49 -15.85
N TYR A 438 13.97 -18.54 -14.98
CA TYR A 438 13.66 -19.68 -14.13
C TYR A 438 12.48 -20.42 -14.75
N GLU A 439 12.52 -21.74 -14.67
CA GLU A 439 11.49 -22.66 -15.16
C GLU A 439 11.17 -23.69 -14.07
N THR A 440 9.99 -24.29 -14.15
CA THR A 440 9.62 -25.42 -13.30
C THR A 440 10.56 -26.60 -13.52
N LYS A 441 11.06 -27.21 -12.44
CA LYS A 441 11.92 -28.42 -12.46
C LYS A 441 11.16 -29.69 -12.15
N SER A 442 10.08 -29.58 -11.39
CA SER A 442 9.17 -30.68 -11.05
C SER A 442 7.76 -30.15 -10.91
N ASN A 443 6.78 -30.91 -11.39
CA ASN A 443 5.34 -30.70 -11.19
C ASN A 443 4.87 -29.27 -11.53
N GLY A 444 4.90 -28.90 -12.81
CA GLY A 444 4.40 -27.62 -13.29
C GLY A 444 4.98 -27.25 -14.66
N ASP A 445 4.39 -26.25 -15.31
CA ASP A 445 4.79 -25.74 -16.62
C ASP A 445 4.73 -24.20 -16.62
N HIS A 446 5.76 -23.59 -16.05
CA HIS A 446 5.83 -22.13 -15.92
C HIS A 446 7.26 -21.61 -15.97
N ALA A 447 7.42 -20.44 -16.60
CA ALA A 447 8.68 -19.74 -16.69
C ALA A 447 8.53 -18.26 -16.32
N PHE A 448 9.55 -17.71 -15.65
CA PHE A 448 9.58 -16.30 -15.24
C PHE A 448 11.02 -15.79 -15.17
N CYS A 449 11.19 -14.48 -15.05
CA CYS A 449 12.51 -13.86 -14.98
C CYS A 449 12.91 -13.66 -13.52
N VAL A 450 14.14 -14.01 -13.16
CA VAL A 450 14.78 -13.63 -11.91
C VAL A 450 15.94 -12.69 -12.22
N MET A 451 15.86 -11.50 -11.64
CA MET A 451 16.86 -10.47 -11.74
C MET A 451 17.74 -10.49 -10.49
N THR A 452 19.04 -10.68 -10.69
CA THR A 452 20.05 -10.48 -9.65
C THR A 452 20.66 -9.09 -9.79
N LEU A 453 20.54 -8.27 -8.76
CA LEU A 453 21.09 -6.92 -8.68
C LEU A 453 22.16 -6.86 -7.60
N ARG A 454 23.34 -6.32 -7.95
CA ARG A 454 24.35 -5.94 -6.97
C ARG A 454 24.41 -4.42 -6.85
N ILE A 455 24.06 -3.89 -5.69
CA ILE A 455 24.04 -2.45 -5.43
C ILE A 455 24.79 -2.21 -4.12
N ASN A 456 25.85 -1.40 -4.15
CA ASN A 456 26.68 -1.06 -2.99
C ASN A 456 27.14 -2.28 -2.16
N GLY A 457 27.42 -3.40 -2.82
CA GLY A 457 27.85 -4.66 -2.17
C GLY A 457 26.73 -5.60 -1.75
N PHE A 458 25.46 -5.16 -1.76
CA PHE A 458 24.30 -6.00 -1.49
C PHE A 458 23.83 -6.72 -2.74
N ILE A 459 23.37 -7.97 -2.59
CA ILE A 459 22.85 -8.78 -3.68
C ILE A 459 21.36 -9.04 -3.45
N TYR A 460 20.52 -8.63 -4.40
CA TYR A 460 19.07 -8.87 -4.39
C TYR A 460 18.68 -9.78 -5.54
N LYS A 461 17.86 -10.80 -5.24
CA LYS A 461 17.21 -11.64 -6.24
C LYS A 461 15.73 -11.30 -6.29
N ILE A 462 15.31 -10.69 -7.39
CA ILE A 462 13.93 -10.25 -7.62
C ILE A 462 13.31 -11.19 -8.65
N ALA A 463 12.28 -11.95 -8.26
CA ALA A 463 11.42 -12.65 -9.20
C ALA A 463 10.45 -11.66 -9.83
N ILE A 464 10.36 -11.69 -11.16
CA ILE A 464 9.54 -10.80 -11.97
C ILE A 464 8.70 -11.70 -12.88
N ASP A 465 7.40 -11.74 -12.58
CA ASP A 465 6.44 -12.61 -13.25
C ASP A 465 5.27 -11.78 -13.80
N PRO A 466 5.33 -11.42 -15.09
CA PRO A 466 4.26 -10.69 -15.76
C PRO A 466 2.95 -11.46 -15.88
N TRP A 467 2.98 -12.81 -15.83
CA TRP A 467 1.80 -13.64 -15.94
C TRP A 467 0.99 -13.60 -14.64
N VAL A 468 1.68 -13.78 -13.51
CA VAL A 468 1.08 -13.72 -12.17
C VAL A 468 0.96 -12.27 -11.68
N GLU A 469 1.41 -11.31 -12.48
CA GLU A 469 1.38 -9.87 -12.22
C GLU A 469 2.13 -9.45 -10.93
N VAL A 470 3.23 -10.14 -10.63
CA VAL A 470 4.01 -9.91 -9.41
C VAL A 470 5.48 -9.59 -9.68
N SER A 471 6.06 -8.77 -8.81
CA SER A 471 7.49 -8.56 -8.70
C SER A 471 7.87 -8.50 -7.22
N MET A 472 8.67 -9.46 -6.74
CA MET A 472 9.05 -9.54 -5.33
C MET A 472 10.38 -10.28 -5.14
N LEU A 473 10.87 -10.39 -3.91
CA LEU A 473 12.05 -11.20 -3.61
C LEU A 473 11.79 -12.66 -4.02
N TYR A 474 12.79 -13.31 -4.62
CA TYR A 474 12.66 -14.67 -5.14
C TYR A 474 12.12 -15.67 -4.10
N ASP A 475 12.64 -15.64 -2.88
CA ASP A 475 12.20 -16.56 -1.82
C ASP A 475 10.70 -16.34 -1.48
N HIS A 476 10.26 -15.07 -1.42
CA HIS A 476 8.86 -14.74 -1.18
C HIS A 476 7.95 -15.13 -2.35
N TYR A 477 8.46 -15.05 -3.58
CA TYR A 477 7.72 -15.48 -4.77
C TYR A 477 7.45 -16.98 -4.73
N VAL A 478 8.45 -17.79 -4.37
CA VAL A 478 8.29 -19.24 -4.24
C VAL A 478 7.22 -19.58 -3.20
N ASP A 479 7.26 -18.92 -2.04
CA ASP A 479 6.23 -19.09 -1.01
C ASP A 479 4.84 -18.67 -1.50
N TYR A 480 4.76 -17.55 -2.22
CA TYR A 480 3.51 -17.01 -2.75
C TYR A 480 2.83 -17.96 -3.75
N VAL A 481 3.55 -18.39 -4.79
CA VAL A 481 2.95 -19.21 -5.87
C VAL A 481 2.66 -20.66 -5.45
N THR A 482 3.38 -21.19 -4.45
CA THR A 482 3.11 -22.53 -3.90
C THR A 482 1.97 -22.53 -2.89
N THR A 483 1.76 -21.42 -2.16
CA THR A 483 0.65 -21.27 -1.22
C THR A 483 -0.66 -20.96 -1.93
N TYR A 484 -0.61 -20.14 -2.98
CA TYR A 484 -1.75 -19.73 -3.77
C TYR A 484 -1.49 -20.09 -5.24
N PRO A 485 -1.74 -21.34 -5.66
CA PRO A 485 -1.63 -21.72 -7.05
C PRO A 485 -2.74 -21.01 -7.85
N ILE A 486 -2.40 -19.81 -8.37
CA ILE A 486 -3.30 -18.95 -9.16
C ILE A 486 -3.50 -19.54 -10.57
N ASN A 487 -2.68 -20.51 -10.97
CA ASN A 487 -2.63 -21.06 -12.31
C ASN A 487 -2.68 -22.60 -12.30
N LEU A 488 -3.33 -23.20 -13.30
CA LEU A 488 -3.39 -24.65 -13.51
C LEU A 488 -2.00 -25.28 -13.74
N TYR A 489 -0.99 -24.47 -14.03
CA TYR A 489 0.37 -24.91 -14.36
C TYR A 489 1.36 -24.84 -13.19
N ILE A 490 0.93 -24.45 -11.99
CA ILE A 490 1.76 -24.44 -10.76
C ILE A 490 1.03 -25.20 -9.66
N GLU A 491 1.70 -26.21 -9.10
CA GLU A 491 1.24 -27.04 -8.00
C GLU A 491 1.93 -26.64 -6.67
N LYS A 492 1.36 -27.07 -5.55
CA LYS A 492 1.90 -26.78 -4.21
C LYS A 492 3.33 -27.30 -3.99
N ASN A 493 3.71 -28.36 -4.70
CA ASN A 493 5.05 -28.97 -4.62
C ASN A 493 5.94 -28.60 -5.82
N THR A 494 5.56 -27.61 -6.62
CA THR A 494 6.37 -27.13 -7.74
C THR A 494 7.70 -26.58 -7.22
N THR A 495 8.79 -26.96 -7.89
CA THR A 495 10.10 -26.35 -7.64
C THR A 495 10.56 -25.60 -8.87
N PHE A 496 11.28 -24.50 -8.67
CA PHE A 496 11.79 -23.66 -9.75
C PHE A 496 13.31 -23.71 -9.77
N GLY A 497 13.88 -23.64 -10.96
CA GLY A 497 15.33 -23.56 -11.12
C GLY A 497 15.71 -22.84 -12.40
N VAL A 498 16.98 -22.45 -12.50
CA VAL A 498 17.50 -21.74 -13.67
C VAL A 498 17.32 -22.60 -14.94
N SER A 499 16.71 -22.03 -15.97
CA SER A 499 16.77 -22.56 -17.33
C SER A 499 18.15 -22.22 -17.90
N GLU A 500 19.12 -23.13 -17.77
CA GLU A 500 20.51 -22.84 -18.14
C GLU A 500 20.66 -22.45 -19.61
N SER A 501 19.93 -23.13 -20.50
CA SER A 501 20.01 -22.88 -21.94
C SER A 501 19.54 -21.47 -22.28
N VAL A 502 18.38 -21.05 -21.74
CA VAL A 502 17.81 -19.72 -22.00
C VAL A 502 18.63 -18.65 -21.29
N SER A 503 18.94 -18.83 -20.01
CA SER A 503 19.72 -17.89 -19.20
C SER A 503 21.11 -17.63 -19.77
N ARG A 504 21.81 -18.68 -20.23
CA ARG A 504 23.12 -18.53 -20.89
C ARG A 504 23.00 -17.72 -22.18
N THR A 505 21.91 -17.90 -22.90
CA THR A 505 21.67 -17.27 -24.20
C THR A 505 21.36 -15.78 -24.08
N ILE A 506 20.47 -15.39 -23.16
CA ILE A 506 20.12 -13.97 -22.92
C ILE A 506 21.29 -13.16 -22.33
N ASN A 507 22.27 -13.83 -21.73
CA ASN A 507 23.48 -13.18 -21.23
C ASN A 507 24.65 -13.15 -22.24
N GLN A 508 24.43 -13.56 -23.50
CA GLN A 508 25.42 -13.40 -24.57
C GLN A 508 25.44 -11.97 -25.09
N GLU A 509 26.63 -11.49 -25.49
CA GLU A 509 26.84 -10.15 -26.02
C GLU A 509 25.91 -9.81 -27.20
N TYR A 510 25.63 -10.78 -28.08
CA TYR A 510 24.71 -10.57 -29.20
C TYR A 510 23.30 -10.20 -28.72
N PHE A 511 22.74 -10.95 -27.77
CA PHE A 511 21.41 -10.66 -27.23
C PHE A 511 21.38 -9.30 -26.53
N ILE A 512 22.35 -9.04 -25.65
CA ILE A 512 22.46 -7.79 -24.88
C ILE A 512 22.57 -6.57 -25.81
N LYS A 513 23.23 -6.68 -26.96
CA LYS A 513 23.31 -5.58 -27.94
C LYS A 513 22.04 -5.39 -28.76
N GLN A 514 21.34 -6.46 -29.11
CA GLN A 514 20.16 -6.39 -29.99
C GLN A 514 18.87 -6.03 -29.23
N ALA A 515 18.71 -6.55 -28.00
CA ALA A 515 17.50 -6.36 -27.20
C ALA A 515 17.09 -4.88 -27.00
N PRO A 516 18.00 -3.93 -26.68
CA PRO A 516 17.64 -2.52 -26.54
C PRO A 516 17.06 -1.91 -27.82
N SER A 517 17.63 -2.23 -28.98
CA SER A 517 17.18 -1.71 -30.29
C SER A 517 15.81 -2.25 -30.70
N ILE A 518 15.49 -3.47 -30.28
CA ILE A 518 14.16 -4.05 -30.50
C ILE A 518 13.17 -3.36 -29.57
N LEU A 519 13.47 -3.29 -28.26
CA LEU A 519 12.59 -2.70 -27.25
C LEU A 519 12.29 -1.22 -27.54
N SER A 520 13.26 -0.43 -27.99
CA SER A 520 13.07 1.00 -28.26
C SER A 520 11.96 1.28 -29.29
N LYS A 521 11.67 0.33 -30.19
CA LYS A 521 10.58 0.45 -31.18
C LYS A 521 9.19 0.41 -30.54
N TYR A 522 9.07 -0.16 -29.34
CA TYR A 522 7.79 -0.40 -28.66
C TYR A 522 7.65 0.40 -27.35
N LEU A 523 8.75 0.96 -26.85
CA LEU A 523 8.78 1.75 -25.60
C LEU A 523 8.62 3.26 -25.81
N VAL A 524 8.82 3.77 -27.03
CA VAL A 524 8.59 5.19 -27.37
C VAL A 524 7.12 5.38 -27.74
N PRO A 525 6.43 6.44 -27.26
CA PRO A 525 5.07 6.73 -27.71
C PRO A 525 5.12 6.97 -29.22
N SER A 526 4.36 6.19 -29.99
CA SER A 526 4.06 6.57 -31.37
C SER A 526 3.42 7.96 -31.34
N GLN A 527 4.13 8.93 -31.91
CA GLN A 527 3.71 10.33 -32.04
C GLN A 527 2.35 10.46 -32.72
#